data_AF-A0A6C2YMA5-F1
#
_entry.id   AF-A0A6C2YMA5-F1
#
_cell.length_a   1.000
_cell.length_b   1.000
_cell.length_c   1.000
_cell.angle_alpha   90.00
_cell.angle_beta   90.00
_cell.angle_gamma   90.00
#
_symmetry.space_group_name_H-M   'P 1'
#
loop_
_entity.id
_entity.type
_entity.pdbx_description
1 polymer ?
#
loop_
_entity_poly.entity_id
_entity_poly.type
_entity_poly.pdbx_seq_one_letter_code
_entity_poly.pdbx_strand_id
1 'polypeptide(L)'
;MERYLCLTVQSQPGEGESEFKTRLSQFWTKMLREQPDAFEKVYAETVAFESSGGRLTRQYLFEADIAELLAGALDAAGVAHEAIDEDDTYSKYEATPPDWMWIEH
;
A
#
# COMPACT_ATOMS: atom_id res chain seq x y z
N MET A 1 16.22 -2.24 -14.56
CA MET A 1 16.03 -2.15 -13.09
C MET A 1 14.54 -1.94 -12.92
N GLU A 2 13.85 -2.87 -12.25
CA GLU A 2 12.44 -2.68 -11.92
C GLU A 2 12.32 -1.51 -10.95
N ARG A 3 11.42 -0.58 -11.26
CA ARG A 3 11.12 0.59 -10.44
C ARG A 3 9.70 0.44 -9.94
N TYR A 4 9.55 0.60 -8.64
CA TYR A 4 8.27 0.51 -7.94
C TYR A 4 7.79 1.91 -7.60
N LEU A 5 6.49 2.13 -7.64
CA LEU A 5 5.88 3.33 -7.08
C LEU A 5 5.53 3.10 -5.62
N CYS A 6 5.46 4.19 -4.86
CA CYS A 6 5.05 4.17 -3.47
C CYS A 6 3.60 4.63 -3.31
N LEU A 7 2.81 3.83 -2.60
CA LEU A 7 1.46 4.15 -2.17
C LEU A 7 1.49 4.38 -0.66
N THR A 8 1.11 5.56 -0.20
CA THR A 8 0.83 5.83 1.21
C THR A 8 -0.68 5.75 1.47
N VAL A 9 -1.13 4.74 2.21
CA VAL A 9 -2.52 4.66 2.71
C VAL A 9 -2.63 5.27 4.10
N GLN A 10 -3.79 5.84 4.41
CA GLN A 10 -4.04 6.55 5.66
C GLN A 10 -5.29 6.01 6.37
N SER A 11 -5.23 5.99 7.70
CA SER A 11 -6.37 5.70 8.55
C SER A 11 -7.42 6.82 8.48
N GLN A 12 -8.61 6.53 8.98
CA GLN A 12 -9.57 7.58 9.31
C GLN A 12 -9.07 8.37 10.55
N PRO A 13 -9.53 9.62 10.75
CA PRO A 13 -9.19 10.39 11.93
C PRO A 13 -9.63 9.66 13.21
N GLY A 14 -8.69 9.44 14.13
CA GLY A 14 -8.95 8.78 15.41
C GLY A 14 -9.15 7.26 15.33
N GLU A 15 -8.99 6.65 14.15
CA GLU A 15 -9.05 5.21 13.98
C GLU A 15 -7.88 4.52 14.70
N GLY A 16 -8.19 3.45 15.45
CA GLY A 16 -7.17 2.66 16.13
C GLY A 16 -6.41 1.74 15.17
N GLU A 17 -5.16 1.42 15.51
CA GLU A 17 -4.29 0.58 14.66
C GLU A 17 -4.93 -0.78 14.31
N SER A 18 -5.60 -1.43 15.27
CA SER A 18 -6.27 -2.71 15.04
C SER A 18 -7.43 -2.61 14.03
N GLU A 19 -8.18 -1.50 14.04
CA GLU A 19 -9.29 -1.25 13.13
C GLU A 19 -8.76 -0.99 11.73
N PHE A 20 -7.73 -0.13 11.64
CA PHE A 20 -7.07 0.18 10.38
C PHE A 20 -6.45 -1.06 9.73
N LYS A 21 -5.72 -1.87 10.51
CA LYS A 21 -5.15 -3.15 10.04
C LYS A 21 -6.22 -4.12 9.54
N THR A 22 -7.37 -4.16 10.20
CA THR A 22 -8.49 -5.01 9.78
C THR A 22 -9.04 -4.57 8.43
N ARG A 23 -9.20 -3.26 8.20
CA ARG A 23 -9.66 -2.72 6.91
C ARG A 23 -8.68 -2.96 5.79
N LEU A 24 -7.38 -2.74 6.02
CA LEU A 24 -6.34 -3.05 5.03
C LEU A 24 -6.34 -4.55 4.70
N SER A 25 -6.46 -5.41 5.71
CA SER A 25 -6.54 -6.86 5.50
C SER A 25 -7.75 -7.26 4.65
N GLN A 26 -8.92 -6.65 4.89
CA GLN A 26 -10.13 -6.87 4.08
C GLN A 26 -9.95 -6.39 2.64
N PHE A 27 -9.37 -5.20 2.45
CA PHE A 27 -9.08 -4.63 1.14
C PHE A 27 -8.16 -5.56 0.34
N TRP A 28 -7.00 -5.93 0.90
CA TRP A 28 -6.04 -6.79 0.21
C TRP A 28 -6.58 -8.20 -0.04
N THR A 29 -7.33 -8.77 0.91
CA THR A 29 -8.00 -10.07 0.70
C THR A 29 -8.98 -10.02 -0.47
N LYS A 30 -9.71 -8.91 -0.62
CA LYS A 30 -10.62 -8.72 -1.75
C LYS A 30 -9.84 -8.59 -3.05
N MET A 31 -8.80 -7.76 -3.08
CA MET A 31 -7.95 -7.58 -4.26
C MET A 31 -7.30 -8.90 -4.70
N LEU A 32 -6.73 -9.68 -3.78
CA LEU A 32 -6.18 -11.01 -4.07
C LEU A 32 -7.22 -11.95 -4.72
N ARG A 33 -8.49 -11.88 -4.31
CA ARG A 33 -9.54 -12.76 -4.84
C ARG A 33 -10.11 -12.31 -6.18
N GLU A 34 -10.26 -11.00 -6.37
CA GLU A 34 -10.95 -10.42 -7.52
C GLU A 34 -9.98 -10.01 -8.63
N GLN A 35 -8.75 -9.67 -8.27
CA GLN A 35 -7.72 -9.13 -9.16
C GLN A 35 -6.32 -9.67 -8.76
N PRO A 36 -6.11 -11.01 -8.79
CA PRO A 36 -4.87 -11.64 -8.34
C PRO A 36 -3.63 -11.10 -9.10
N ASP A 37 -3.72 -10.94 -10.42
CA ASP A 37 -2.62 -10.41 -11.24
C ASP A 37 -2.18 -8.99 -10.84
N ALA A 38 -3.11 -8.18 -10.30
CA ALA A 38 -2.78 -6.86 -9.76
C ALA A 38 -2.18 -6.99 -8.36
N PHE A 39 -2.68 -7.90 -7.54
CA PHE A 39 -2.12 -8.15 -6.21
C PHE A 39 -0.66 -8.63 -6.27
N GLU A 40 -0.32 -9.49 -7.23
CA GLU A 40 1.05 -10.00 -7.46
C GLU A 40 2.07 -8.89 -7.72
N LYS A 41 1.62 -7.73 -8.19
CA LYS A 41 2.46 -6.57 -8.49
C LYS A 41 2.72 -5.67 -7.29
N VAL A 42 2.10 -5.95 -6.14
CA VAL A 42 2.40 -5.30 -4.86
C VAL A 42 3.55 -6.05 -4.22
N TYR A 43 4.70 -5.40 -4.15
CA TYR A 43 5.97 -6.05 -3.82
C TYR A 43 6.30 -6.05 -2.33
N ALA A 44 6.06 -4.93 -1.65
CA ALA A 44 6.47 -4.78 -0.26
C ALA A 44 5.52 -3.85 0.50
N GLU A 45 5.48 -4.00 1.81
CA GLU A 45 4.83 -3.05 2.73
C GLU A 45 5.78 -2.63 3.86
N THR A 46 5.57 -1.46 4.45
CA THR A 46 6.30 -1.06 5.65
C THR A 46 5.90 -1.94 6.83
N VAL A 47 6.88 -2.33 7.64
CA VAL A 47 6.66 -3.22 8.80
C VAL A 47 5.79 -2.55 9.87
N ALA A 48 6.03 -1.27 10.13
CA ALA A 48 5.31 -0.49 11.12
C ALA A 48 4.31 0.47 10.47
N PHE A 49 3.24 0.79 11.20
CA PHE A 49 2.48 1.99 10.93
C PHE A 49 3.25 3.21 11.43
N GLU A 50 3.19 4.28 10.67
CA GLU A 50 3.71 5.58 11.10
C GLU A 50 2.56 6.54 11.41
N SER A 51 2.87 7.69 12.02
CA SER A 51 1.88 8.73 12.25
C SER A 51 2.20 9.96 11.42
N SER A 52 1.23 10.38 10.59
CA SER A 52 1.30 11.60 9.80
C SER A 52 0.00 12.37 9.96
N GLY A 53 0.07 13.64 10.36
CA GLY A 53 -1.11 14.51 10.51
C GLY A 53 -2.17 13.99 11.48
N GLY A 54 -1.79 13.19 12.50
CA GLY A 54 -2.73 12.58 13.44
C GLY A 54 -3.50 11.37 12.89
N ARG A 55 -3.09 10.84 11.74
CA ARG A 55 -3.56 9.58 11.16
C ARG A 55 -2.45 8.55 11.20
N LEU A 56 -2.83 7.27 11.18
CA LEU A 56 -1.88 6.18 10.95
C LEU A 56 -1.64 6.03 9.44
N THR A 57 -0.42 5.74 9.06
CA THR A 57 -0.04 5.53 7.66
C THR A 57 0.69 4.21 7.48
N ARG A 58 0.57 3.64 6.29
CA ARG A 58 1.37 2.48 5.85
C ARG A 58 1.72 2.67 4.39
N GLN A 59 2.92 2.26 4.01
CA GLN A 59 3.37 2.36 2.64
C GLN A 59 3.42 0.99 1.97
N TYR A 60 3.13 0.99 0.67
CA TYR A 60 3.20 -0.17 -0.20
C TYR A 60 4.01 0.17 -1.44
N LEU A 61 4.89 -0.74 -1.85
CA LEU A 61 5.58 -0.64 -3.13
C LEU A 61 4.91 -1.55 -4.15
N PHE A 62 4.71 -1.04 -5.35
CA PHE A 62 4.01 -1.76 -6.40
C PHE A 62 4.48 -1.36 -7.81
N GLU A 63 4.21 -2.19 -8.82
CA GLU A 63 4.57 -1.87 -10.21
C GLU A 63 3.69 -0.76 -10.80
N ALA A 64 4.30 0.15 -11.56
CA ALA A 64 3.62 1.36 -12.05
C ALA A 64 2.35 1.08 -12.89
N ASP A 65 2.26 -0.08 -13.55
CA ASP A 65 1.16 -0.40 -14.47
C ASP A 65 -0.19 -0.69 -13.78
N ILE A 66 -0.21 -0.79 -12.45
CA ILE A 66 -1.45 -0.90 -11.67
C ILE A 66 -1.80 0.37 -10.89
N ALA A 67 -1.09 1.49 -11.07
CA ALA A 67 -1.31 2.70 -10.28
C ALA A 67 -2.75 3.22 -10.32
N GLU A 68 -3.31 3.41 -11.52
CA GLU A 68 -4.69 3.90 -11.68
C GLU A 68 -5.72 2.91 -11.12
N LEU A 69 -5.48 1.61 -11.34
CA LEU A 69 -6.34 0.54 -10.84
C LEU A 69 -6.35 0.51 -9.31
N LEU A 70 -5.17 0.64 -8.69
CA LEU A 70 -5.01 0.60 -7.24
C LEU A 70 -5.65 1.82 -6.58
N ALA A 71 -5.45 3.02 -7.13
CA ALA A 71 -6.11 4.24 -6.67
C ALA A 71 -7.64 4.10 -6.72
N GLY A 72 -8.19 3.67 -7.87
CA GLY A 72 -9.64 3.48 -8.01
C GLY A 72 -10.19 2.40 -7.07
N ALA A 73 -9.44 1.33 -6.81
CA ALA A 73 -9.84 0.29 -5.87
C ALA A 73 -9.87 0.78 -4.42
N LEU A 74 -8.90 1.61 -4.01
CA LEU A 74 -8.84 2.21 -2.67
C LEU A 74 -10.00 3.19 -2.46
N ASP A 75 -10.27 4.04 -3.46
CA ASP A 75 -11.41 4.96 -3.47
C ASP A 75 -12.74 4.20 -3.32
N ALA A 76 -12.94 3.15 -4.12
CA ALA A 76 -14.13 2.30 -4.04
C ALA A 76 -14.27 1.57 -2.70
N ALA A 77 -13.16 1.29 -2.02
CA ALA A 77 -13.12 0.69 -0.69
C ALA A 77 -13.18 1.70 0.46
N GLY A 78 -13.17 3.01 0.17
CA GLY A 78 -13.13 4.07 1.17
C GLY A 78 -11.85 4.05 2.02
N VAL A 79 -10.74 3.60 1.44
CA VAL A 79 -9.40 3.65 2.06
C VAL A 79 -8.75 4.95 1.61
N ALA A 80 -8.49 5.85 2.55
CA ALA A 80 -7.82 7.10 2.23
C ALA A 80 -6.36 6.81 1.82
N HIS A 81 -5.86 7.55 0.83
CA HIS A 81 -4.47 7.47 0.40
C HIS A 81 -3.98 8.82 -0.09
N GLU A 82 -2.66 8.99 -0.10
CA GLU A 82 -2.02 10.14 -0.73
C GLU A 82 -2.01 9.96 -2.26
N ALA A 83 -1.78 11.05 -2.99
CA ALA A 83 -1.60 10.97 -4.43
C ALA A 83 -0.35 10.13 -4.72
N ILE A 84 -0.47 9.16 -5.62
CA ILE A 84 0.67 8.38 -6.10
C ILE A 84 1.50 9.32 -6.97
N ASP A 85 2.76 9.52 -6.58
CA ASP A 85 3.73 10.27 -7.37
C ASP A 85 4.48 9.31 -8.30
N GLU A 86 4.24 9.41 -9.61
CA GLU A 86 4.88 8.53 -10.61
C GLU A 86 6.38 8.80 -10.77
N ASP A 87 6.87 9.95 -10.31
CA ASP A 87 8.29 10.30 -10.32
C ASP A 87 9.02 9.80 -9.05
N ASP A 88 8.29 9.47 -7.97
CA ASP A 88 8.86 8.92 -6.73
C ASP A 88 8.99 7.39 -6.82
N THR A 89 10.05 6.96 -7.49
CA THR A 89 10.31 5.54 -7.74
C THR A 89 11.31 4.93 -6.77
N TYR A 90 11.03 3.71 -6.33
CA TYR A 90 11.86 2.90 -5.45
C TYR A 90 12.48 1.74 -6.22
N SER A 91 13.69 1.35 -5.81
CA SER A 91 14.32 0.09 -6.20
C SER A 91 14.18 -0.96 -5.10
N LYS A 92 14.32 -2.25 -5.45
CA LYS A 92 14.37 -3.35 -4.46
C LYS A 92 15.46 -3.17 -3.39
N TYR A 93 16.51 -2.42 -3.68
CA TYR A 93 17.61 -2.16 -2.74
C TYR A 93 17.28 -1.10 -1.69
N GLU A 94 16.31 -0.23 -1.98
CA GLU A 94 15.79 0.75 -1.02
C GLU A 94 14.70 0.13 -0.14
N ALA A 95 13.97 -0.85 -0.70
CA ALA A 95 12.87 -1.55 -0.07
C ALA A 95 13.31 -2.75 0.79
N THR A 96 14.36 -2.65 1.59
CA THR A 96 14.92 -3.81 2.31
C THR A 96 14.50 -3.88 3.78
N PRO A 97 14.52 -5.07 4.41
CA PRO A 97 14.45 -5.20 5.86
C PRO A 97 15.53 -4.34 6.57
N PRO A 98 15.26 -3.84 7.80
CA PRO A 98 14.12 -4.18 8.65
C PRO A 98 12.85 -3.35 8.41
N ASP A 99 12.92 -2.30 7.60
CA ASP A 99 11.84 -1.32 7.47
C ASP A 99 10.71 -1.82 6.54
N TRP A 100 11.08 -2.67 5.58
CA TRP A 100 10.17 -3.27 4.61
C TRP A 100 10.01 -4.78 4.81
N MET A 101 8.77 -5.25 4.64
CA MET A 101 8.40 -6.65 4.51
C MET A 101 8.04 -6.93 3.05
N TRP A 102 8.76 -7.87 2.43
CA TRP A 102 8.43 -8.33 1.08
C TRP A 102 7.20 -9.23 1.14
N ILE A 103 6.26 -8.98 0.23
CA ILE A 103 5.04 -9.77 0.10
C ILE A 103 5.38 -10.98 -0.77
N GLU A 104 5.25 -12.17 -0.19
CA GLU A 104 5.40 -13.43 -0.93
C GLU A 104 4.10 -13.72 -1.68
N HIS A 105 4.23 -13.99 -2.98
CA HIS A 105 3.15 -14.41 -3.88
C HIS A 105 3.35 -15.86 -4.31
#